data_AF-A0A349BVZ8-F1
#
_entry.id   AF-A0A349BVZ8-F1
#
_cell.length_a   1.000
_cell.length_b   1.000
_cell.length_c   1.000
_cell.angle_alpha   90.00
_cell.angle_beta   90.00
_cell.angle_gamma   90.00
#
_symmetry.space_group_name_H-M   'P 1'
#
loop_
_entity.id
_entity.type
_entity.pdbx_description
1 polymer ?
#
loop_
_entity_poly.entity_id
_entity_poly.type
_entity_poly.pdbx_seq_one_letter_code
_entity_poly.pdbx_strand_id
1 'polypeptide(L)' 'ASIRSGGVIADAENGAKSTLTAILGRMATYTGKKITFEEALNSELHLMPEEVTWNSTPPSLPDADGNYPIPTPGKTKMI' A
#
# COMPACT_ATOMS: atom_id res chain seq x y z
N ALA A 1 3.54 16.08 27.82
CA ALA A 1 3.09 16.05 29.22
C ALA A 1 2.78 14.62 29.69
N SER A 2 2.03 13.84 28.91
CA SER A 2 1.55 12.48 29.29
C SER A 2 2.62 11.50 29.78
N ILE A 3 3.74 11.32 29.06
CA ILE A 3 4.80 10.39 29.46
C ILE A 3 5.46 10.79 30.80
N ARG A 4 5.56 12.10 31.07
CA ARG A 4 6.14 12.62 32.33
C ARG A 4 5.18 12.51 33.52
N SER A 5 3.87 12.38 33.27
CA SER A 5 2.85 12.19 34.29
C SER A 5 2.47 10.72 34.50
N GLY A 6 3.23 9.77 33.93
CA GLY A 6 2.96 8.34 34.02
C GLY A 6 1.76 7.86 33.17
N GLY A 7 1.26 8.70 32.26
CA GLY A 7 0.17 8.36 31.35
C GLY A 7 0.67 7.65 30.09
N VAL A 8 -0.18 6.79 29.52
CA VAL A 8 0.06 6.11 28.24
C VAL A 8 -0.52 6.95 27.10
N ILE A 9 0.23 7.16 26.02
CA ILE A 9 -0.30 7.69 24.76
C ILE A 9 -0.55 6.49 23.85
N ALA A 10 -1.81 6.17 23.62
CA ALA A 10 -2.23 5.07 22.77
C ALA A 10 -2.71 5.58 21.41
N ASP A 11 -1.76 6.02 20.57
CA ASP A 11 -2.04 6.56 19.22
C ASP A 11 -1.90 5.51 18.10
N ALA A 12 -1.68 4.24 18.44
CA ALA A 12 -1.42 3.19 17.47
C ALA A 12 -2.54 3.05 16.43
N GLU A 13 -3.80 3.10 16.85
CA GLU A 13 -4.95 3.01 15.94
C GLU A 13 -5.02 4.22 15.00
N ASN A 14 -4.77 5.42 15.52
CA ASN A 14 -4.76 6.64 14.71
C ASN A 14 -3.60 6.62 13.69
N GLY A 15 -2.41 6.17 14.10
CA GLY A 15 -1.27 6.00 13.20
C GLY A 15 -1.53 4.95 12.11
N ALA A 16 -2.17 3.83 12.46
CA ALA A 16 -2.57 2.80 11.49
C ALA A 16 -3.57 3.35 10.46
N LYS A 17 -4.62 4.06 10.92
CA LYS A 17 -5.62 4.67 10.02
C LYS A 17 -5.03 5.78 9.14
N SER A 18 -4.11 6.58 9.67
CA SER A 18 -3.38 7.59 8.90
C SER A 18 -2.57 6.96 7.77
N THR A 19 -1.87 5.86 8.06
CA THR A 19 -1.11 5.10 7.06
C THR A 19 -2.02 4.50 5.99
N LEU A 20 -3.14 3.89 6.39
CA LEU A 20 -4.13 3.35 5.45
C LEU A 20 -4.72 4.45 4.54
N THR A 21 -4.89 5.67 5.05
CA THR A 21 -5.35 6.80 4.23
C THR A 21 -4.35 7.13 3.10
N ALA A 22 -3.04 7.05 3.37
CA ALA A 22 -2.02 7.24 2.33
C ALA A 22 -2.07 6.13 1.27
N ILE A 23 -2.24 4.87 1.70
CA ILE A 23 -2.40 3.70 0.81
C ILE A 23 -3.65 3.88 -0.07
N LEU A 24 -4.77 4.26 0.53
CA LEU A 24 -6.03 4.53 -0.17
C LEU A 24 -5.86 5.60 -1.25
N GLY A 25 -5.16 6.69 -0.94
CA GLY A 25 -4.84 7.74 -1.91
C GLY A 25 -4.10 7.20 -3.12
N ARG A 26 -3.05 6.38 -2.90
CA ARG A 26 -2.29 5.72 -3.97
C ARG A 26 -3.19 4.81 -4.81
N MET A 27 -4.00 3.96 -4.18
CA MET A 27 -4.91 3.04 -4.87
C MET A 27 -5.93 3.80 -5.72
N ALA A 28 -6.52 4.87 -5.18
CA ALA A 28 -7.51 5.69 -5.88
C ALA A 28 -6.88 6.42 -7.08
N THR A 29 -5.69 7.01 -6.92
CA THR A 29 -4.99 7.70 -8.01
C THR A 29 -4.62 6.75 -9.14
N TYR A 30 -4.08 5.57 -8.84
CA TYR A 30 -3.61 4.64 -9.87
C TYR A 30 -4.75 3.95 -10.61
N THR A 31 -5.82 3.60 -9.91
CA THR A 31 -7.01 3.00 -10.54
C THR A 31 -7.92 4.03 -11.19
N GLY A 32 -7.85 5.29 -10.79
CA GLY A 32 -8.81 6.33 -11.17
C GLY A 32 -10.23 6.07 -10.65
N LYS A 33 -10.37 5.20 -9.63
CA LYS A 33 -11.67 4.79 -9.08
C LYS A 33 -11.87 5.34 -7.67
N LYS A 34 -13.14 5.51 -7.29
CA LYS A 34 -13.51 5.72 -5.90
C LYS A 34 -13.38 4.39 -5.16
N ILE A 35 -12.53 4.36 -4.14
CA ILE A 35 -12.29 3.22 -3.27
C ILE A 35 -12.71 3.63 -1.86
N THR A 36 -13.41 2.76 -1.15
CA THR A 36 -13.81 2.96 0.23
C THR A 36 -12.72 2.49 1.19
N PHE A 37 -12.78 2.99 2.43
CA PHE A 37 -11.81 2.61 3.46
C PHE A 37 -11.84 1.10 3.75
N GLU A 38 -13.04 0.50 3.78
CA GLU A 38 -13.23 -0.94 3.98
C GLU A 38 -12.68 -1.76 2.81
N GLU A 39 -12.88 -1.33 1.56
CA GLU A 39 -12.30 -2.01 0.39
C GLU A 39 -10.78 -1.99 0.42
N ALA A 40 -10.17 -0.88 0.85
CA ALA A 40 -8.72 -0.79 1.00
C ALA A 40 -8.21 -1.65 2.17
N LEU A 41 -8.94 -1.71 3.28
CA LEU A 41 -8.58 -2.52 4.44
C LEU A 41 -8.64 -4.02 4.15
N ASN A 42 -9.61 -4.45 3.34
CA ASN A 42 -9.83 -5.86 2.97
C ASN A 42 -9.20 -6.23 1.61
N SER A 43 -8.26 -5.43 1.10
CA SER A 43 -7.63 -5.69 -0.20
C SER A 43 -6.70 -6.91 -0.13
N GLU A 44 -6.85 -7.85 -1.05
CA GLU A 44 -5.97 -9.02 -1.21
C GLU A 44 -4.76 -8.74 -2.12
N LEU A 45 -4.53 -7.46 -2.47
CA LEU A 45 -3.44 -7.07 -3.36
C LEU A 45 -2.08 -7.30 -2.70
N HIS A 46 -1.34 -8.29 -3.22
CA HIS A 46 0.03 -8.59 -2.79
C HIS A 46 1.05 -8.00 -3.76
N LEU A 47 1.85 -7.04 -3.29
CA LEU A 47 2.92 -6.38 -4.08
C LEU A 47 4.32 -6.90 -3.73
N MET A 48 4.40 -7.93 -2.89
CA MET A 48 5.64 -8.60 -2.50
C MET A 48 5.74 -9.94 -3.22
N PRO A 49 6.93 -10.54 -3.35
CA PRO A 49 7.04 -11.96 -3.66
C PRO A 49 6.33 -12.82 -2.60
N GLU A 50 5.81 -13.98 -2.98
CA GLU A 50 5.27 -14.97 -2.03
C GLU A 50 6.38 -15.50 -1.10
N GLU A 51 7.56 -15.75 -1.66
CA GLU A 51 8.72 -16.23 -0.92
C GLU A 51 9.84 -15.19 -0.94
N VAL A 52 10.51 -15.01 0.20
CA VAL A 52 11.66 -14.10 0.33
C VAL A 52 12.92 -14.92 0.56
N THR A 53 13.59 -15.23 -0.53
CA THR A 53 14.87 -15.93 -0.59
C THR A 53 15.87 -15.08 -1.38
N TRP A 54 17.16 -15.42 -1.31
CA TRP A 54 18.19 -14.75 -2.11
C TRP A 54 17.95 -14.81 -3.63
N ASN A 55 17.12 -15.75 -4.09
CA ASN A 55 16.79 -15.94 -5.51
C ASN A 55 15.38 -15.46 -5.86
N SER A 56 14.66 -14.80 -4.94
CA SER A 56 13.28 -14.38 -5.18
C SER A 56 13.20 -13.31 -6.27
N THR A 57 12.37 -13.56 -7.27
CA THR A 57 12.08 -12.59 -8.32
C THR A 57 11.03 -11.59 -7.85
N PRO A 58 11.23 -10.29 -8.07
CA PRO A 58 10.22 -9.28 -7.76
C PRO A 58 8.97 -9.48 -8.64
N PRO A 59 7.77 -9.10 -8.16
CA PRO A 59 6.54 -9.23 -8.96
C PRO A 59 6.54 -8.36 -10.21
N SER A 60 7.27 -7.23 -10.17
CA SER A 60 7.50 -6.37 -11.33
C SER A 60 8.81 -6.75 -12.03
N LEU A 61 8.72 -7.24 -13.26
CA LEU A 61 9.87 -7.51 -14.12
C LEU A 61 9.92 -6.50 -15.28
N PRO A 62 11.12 -6.22 -15.82
CA PRO A 62 11.25 -5.38 -17.00
C PRO A 62 10.71 -6.08 -18.26
N ASP A 63 10.30 -5.29 -19.25
CA ASP A 63 9.98 -5.78 -20.59
C ASP A 63 11.24 -6.09 -21.42
N ALA A 64 11.04 -6.50 -22.68
CA ALA A 64 12.13 -6.87 -23.58
C ALA A 64 13.10 -5.72 -23.88
N ASP A 65 12.65 -4.47 -23.72
CA ASP A 65 13.43 -3.25 -23.91
C ASP A 65 14.03 -2.75 -22.58
N GLY A 66 13.83 -3.47 -21.47
CA GLY A 66 14.35 -3.13 -20.14
C GLY A 66 13.49 -2.16 -19.32
N ASN A 67 12.28 -1.82 -19.79
CA ASN A 67 11.41 -0.85 -19.11
C ASN A 67 10.52 -1.53 -18.07
N TYR A 68 10.28 -0.84 -16.95
CA TYR A 68 9.35 -1.31 -15.92
C TYR A 68 7.96 -0.68 -16.11
N PRO A 69 6.88 -1.41 -15.77
CA PRO A 69 5.53 -0.86 -15.84
C PRO A 69 5.37 0.32 -14.86
N ILE A 70 5.01 1.49 -15.40
CA ILE A 70 4.79 2.70 -14.62
C ILE A 70 3.30 2.78 -14.23
N PRO A 71 2.96 2.93 -12.93
CA PRO A 71 1.58 3.11 -12.50
C PRO A 71 0.97 4.34 -13.17
N THR A 72 0.01 4.11 -14.06
CA THR A 72 -0.67 5.15 -14.83
C THR A 72 -2.12 5.27 -14.34
N PRO A 73 -2.59 6.48 -14.00
CA PRO A 73 -3.97 6.70 -13.59
C PRO A 73 -5.00 6.14 -14.58
N GLY A 74 -5.99 5.41 -14.08
CA GLY A 74 -7.08 4.85 -14.88
C GLY A 74 -6.73 3.60 -15.70
N LYS A 75 -5.45 3.23 -15.79
CA LYS A 75 -4.99 2.01 -16.48
C LYS A 75 -4.57 0.91 -15.51
N THR A 76 -4.01 1.30 -14.36
CA THR A 76 -3.50 0.35 -13.37
C THR A 76 -4.66 -0.27 -12.61
N LYS A 77 -4.85 -1.59 -12.72
CA LYS A 77 -5.85 -2.31 -11.93
C LYS A 77 -5.21 -2.73 -10.60
N MET A 78 -5.84 -2.35 -9.49
CA MET A 78 -5.45 -2.70 -8.12
C MET A 78 -6.58 -3.47 -7.41
N ILE A 79 -7.21 -4.38 -8.16
CA ILE A 79 -8.21 -5.35 -7.70
C ILE A 79 -7.76 -6.75 -8.10
#